data_AF-A0A2D6PAL4-F1
#
_entry.id   AF-A0A2D6PAL4-F1
#
_cell.length_a   1.000
_cell.length_b   1.000
_cell.length_c   1.000
_cell.angle_alpha   90.00
_cell.angle_beta   90.00
_cell.angle_gamma   90.00
#
_symmetry.space_group_name_H-M   'P 1'
#
loop_
_entity.id
_entity.type
_entity.pdbx_description
1 polymer ?
#
loop_
_entity_poly.entity_id
_entity_poly.type
_entity_poly.pdbx_seq_one_letter_code
_entity_poly.pdbx_strand_id
1 'polypeptide(L)'
;MIELPPDFIHEAPAGFRYRTAQFRANVISIWCDHLNSYCFNGGDQVSTIWGFYNTKKREYYAPINAKKIGAVVDINSTRPLTAMQINRRGLESLWM
;
A
#
# COMPACT_ATOMS: atom_id res chain seq x y z
N MET A 1 -7.83 13.08 10.55
CA MET A 1 -7.64 12.09 9.48
C MET A 1 -6.29 12.41 8.85
N ILE A 2 -5.38 11.45 8.73
CA ILE A 2 -4.10 11.71 8.05
C ILE A 2 -4.40 11.73 6.56
N GLU A 3 -3.88 12.72 5.85
CA GLU A 3 -4.07 12.83 4.41
C GLU A 3 -3.06 11.95 3.67
N LEU A 4 -3.36 11.60 2.42
CA LEU A 4 -2.40 10.92 1.56
C LEU A 4 -1.19 11.83 1.32
N PRO A 5 0.02 11.26 1.16
CA PRO A 5 1.17 12.04 0.71
C PRO A 5 0.83 12.78 -0.59
N PRO A 6 1.23 14.05 -0.76
CA PRO A 6 0.96 14.81 -1.98
C PRO A 6 1.67 14.24 -3.21
N ASP A 7 2.69 13.41 -2.99
CA ASP A 7 3.48 12.73 -4.03
C ASP A 7 2.90 11.35 -4.39
N PHE A 8 1.74 10.99 -3.85
CA PHE A 8 1.12 9.69 -4.10
C PHE A 8 0.38 9.71 -5.44
N ILE A 9 0.94 9.04 -6.45
CA ILE A 9 0.48 9.12 -7.84
C ILE A 9 -0.70 8.19 -8.19
N HIS A 10 -1.09 7.28 -7.29
CA HIS A 10 -2.09 6.25 -7.61
C HIS A 10 -3.49 6.71 -7.29
N GLU A 11 -4.41 6.41 -8.20
CA GLU A 11 -5.85 6.47 -7.92
C GLU A 11 -6.34 5.13 -7.35
N ALA A 12 -7.39 5.17 -6.53
CA ALA A 12 -7.94 3.95 -5.97
C ALA A 12 -8.66 3.16 -7.07
N PRO A 13 -8.40 1.85 -7.22
CA PRO A 13 -9.10 1.03 -8.21
C PRO A 13 -10.58 0.91 -7.85
N ALA A 14 -11.40 0.55 -8.84
CA ALA A 14 -12.85 0.43 -8.69
C ALA A 14 -13.23 -0.45 -7.50
N GLY A 15 -14.09 0.08 -6.61
CA GLY A 15 -14.53 -0.63 -5.41
C GLY A 15 -13.58 -0.52 -4.21
N PHE A 16 -12.52 0.27 -4.29
CA PHE A 16 -11.59 0.52 -3.19
C PHE A 16 -11.49 2.02 -2.85
N ARG A 17 -11.06 2.31 -1.63
CA ARG A 17 -10.60 3.65 -1.20
C ARG A 17 -9.27 3.54 -0.48
N TYR A 18 -8.45 4.57 -0.59
CA TYR A 18 -7.26 4.67 0.26
C TYR A 18 -7.59 5.25 1.62
N ARG A 19 -6.95 4.71 2.65
CA ARG A 19 -6.98 5.21 4.02
C ARG A 19 -5.56 5.25 4.56
N THR A 20 -5.19 6.32 5.24
CA THR A 20 -3.91 6.37 5.94
C THR A 20 -4.12 6.24 7.45
N ALA A 21 -3.14 5.66 8.12
CA ALA A 21 -3.11 5.53 9.57
C ALA A 21 -1.69 5.70 10.09
N GLN A 22 -1.53 6.30 11.27
CA GLN A 22 -0.23 6.44 11.88
C GLN A 22 0.29 5.07 12.32
N PHE A 23 1.48 4.69 11.83
CA PHE A 23 2.13 3.43 12.19
C PHE A 23 3.23 3.66 13.24
N ARG A 24 4.04 4.69 13.05
CA ARG A 24 5.07 5.18 14.01
C ARG A 24 5.15 6.71 13.93
N ALA A 25 5.96 7.33 14.78
CA ALA A 25 6.13 8.79 14.82
C ALA A 25 6.37 9.42 13.44
N ASN A 26 7.27 8.85 12.64
CA ASN A 26 7.63 9.36 11.31
C ASN A 26 7.17 8.44 10.15
N VAL A 27 6.29 7.47 10.43
CA VAL A 27 5.86 6.51 9.41
C VAL A 27 4.35 6.40 9.44
N ILE A 28 3.75 6.65 8.27
CA ILE A 28 2.34 6.39 8.03
C ILE A 28 2.19 5.09 7.25
N SER A 29 1.09 4.40 7.51
CA SER A 29 0.65 3.23 6.75
C SER A 29 -0.47 3.66 5.81
N ILE A 30 -0.41 3.19 4.57
CA ILE A 30 -1.42 3.43 3.54
C ILE A 30 -2.13 2.10 3.31
N TRP A 31 -3.46 2.14 3.36
CA TRP A 31 -4.35 0.99 3.27
C TRP A 31 -5.31 1.16 2.11
N CYS A 32 -5.68 0.05 1.48
CA CYS A 32 -6.75 -0.06 0.50
C CYS A 32 -7.94 -0.71 1.20
N ASP A 33 -8.97 0.07 1.53
CA ASP A 33 -10.22 -0.42 2.08
C ASP A 33 -11.16 -0.83 0.94
N HIS A 34 -11.70 -2.04 0.99
CA HIS A 34 -12.65 -2.56 0.02
C HIS A 34 -14.07 -2.08 0.35
N LEU A 35 -14.75 -1.35 -0.53
CA LEU A 35 -16.04 -0.71 -0.24
C LEU A 35 -17.19 -1.71 -0.01
N ASN A 36 -17.07 -2.93 -0.52
CA ASN A 36 -18.05 -4.00 -0.28
C ASN A 36 -17.98 -4.56 1.15
N SER A 37 -19.14 -4.95 1.69
CA SER A 37 -19.26 -5.61 2.98
C SER A 37 -19.23 -7.12 2.84
N TYR A 38 -18.57 -7.79 3.79
CA TYR A 38 -18.44 -9.24 3.77
C TYR A 38 -19.01 -9.86 5.04
N CYS A 39 -19.81 -10.92 4.88
CA CYS A 39 -20.44 -11.62 6.01
C CYS A 39 -19.41 -12.30 6.93
N PHE A 40 -18.30 -12.80 6.37
CA PHE A 40 -17.29 -13.55 7.13
C PHE A 40 -16.55 -12.71 8.18
N ASN A 41 -16.54 -11.38 8.04
CA ASN A 41 -15.91 -10.47 9.01
C ASN A 41 -16.96 -9.74 9.87
N GLY A 42 -18.18 -10.29 9.99
CA GLY A 42 -19.26 -9.64 10.74
C GLY A 42 -19.68 -8.28 10.17
N GLY A 43 -19.42 -8.02 8.88
CA GLY A 43 -19.66 -6.74 8.24
C GLY A 43 -18.56 -5.70 8.43
N ASP A 44 -17.48 -6.03 9.13
CA ASP A 44 -16.35 -5.12 9.36
C ASP A 44 -15.54 -4.89 8.06
N GLN A 45 -14.93 -3.71 7.99
CA GLN A 45 -14.23 -3.20 6.82
C GLN A 45 -13.04 -4.10 6.45
N VAL A 46 -13.09 -4.71 5.27
CA VAL A 46 -11.95 -5.45 4.73
C VAL A 46 -10.94 -4.46 4.17
N SER A 47 -9.71 -4.53 4.67
CA SER A 47 -8.61 -3.65 4.26
C SER A 47 -7.38 -4.47 3.91
N THR A 48 -6.65 -4.01 2.89
CA THR A 48 -5.34 -4.53 2.53
C THR A 48 -4.29 -3.45 2.72
N ILE A 49 -3.11 -3.81 3.23
CA ILE A 49 -2.01 -2.85 3.33
C ILE A 49 -1.44 -2.56 1.94
N TRP A 50 -1.42 -1.30 1.53
CA TRP A 50 -0.74 -0.87 0.31
C TRP A 50 0.77 -0.79 0.54
N GLY A 51 1.18 -0.08 1.60
CA GLY A 51 2.57 0.14 1.94
C GLY A 51 2.75 1.17 3.06
N PHE A 52 3.99 1.62 3.24
CA PHE A 52 4.35 2.60 4.25
C PHE A 52 5.04 3.80 3.63
N TYR A 53 4.89 4.97 4.26
CA TYR A 53 5.56 6.19 3.84
C TYR A 53 6.24 6.85 5.04
N ASN A 54 7.51 7.18 4.89
CA ASN A 54 8.27 7.90 5.90
C ASN A 54 8.15 9.41 5.67
N THR A 55 7.48 10.12 6.57
CA THR A 55 7.21 11.56 6.42
C THR A 55 8.46 12.42 6.51
N LYS A 56 9.49 11.98 7.25
CA LYS A 56 10.75 12.70 7.40
C LYS A 56 11.67 12.52 6.19
N LYS A 57 11.77 11.29 5.68
CA LYS A 57 12.65 10.96 4.55
C LYS A 57 11.99 11.14 3.19
N ARG A 58 10.65 11.23 3.15
CA ARG A 58 9.84 11.27 1.93
C ARG A 58 10.07 10.05 1.03
N GLU A 59 10.14 8.87 1.65
CA GLU A 59 10.38 7.59 0.98
C GLU A 59 9.21 6.64 1.17
N TYR A 60 8.92 5.84 0.15
CA TYR A 60 7.95 4.76 0.19
C TYR A 60 8.64 3.43 0.49
N TYR A 61 7.94 2.56 1.22
CA TYR A 61 8.43 1.25 1.61
C TYR A 61 7.39 0.19 1.27
N ALA A 62 7.84 -0.88 0.61
CA ALA A 62 7.04 -2.06 0.39
C ALA A 62 6.69 -2.71 1.73
N PRO A 63 5.44 -3.16 1.94
CA PRO A 63 5.08 -3.88 3.16
C PRO A 63 5.58 -5.33 3.07
N ILE A 64 6.16 -5.85 4.16
CA ILE A 64 6.30 -7.31 4.33
C ILE A 64 4.96 -7.87 4.83
N ASN A 65 4.35 -7.16 5.78
CA ASN A 65 2.98 -7.36 6.24
C ASN A 65 2.49 -6.07 6.91
N ALA A 66 1.25 -6.06 7.39
CA ALA A 66 0.65 -4.90 8.07
C ALA A 66 1.42 -4.41 9.32
N LYS A 67 2.27 -5.25 9.91
CA LYS A 67 3.05 -4.97 11.13
C LYS A 67 4.54 -4.73 10.85
N LYS A 68 5.01 -4.96 9.63
CA LYS A 68 6.45 -4.96 9.29
C LYS A 68 6.71 -4.26 7.97
N ILE A 69 7.51 -3.21 8.06
CA ILE A 69 8.03 -2.42 6.93
C ILE A 69 9.12 -3.23 6.22
N GLY A 70 9.08 -3.25 4.89
CA GLY A 70 10.06 -3.90 4.03
C GLY A 70 11.07 -2.92 3.42
N ALA A 71 11.48 -3.20 2.18
CA ALA A 71 12.47 -2.40 1.46
C ALA A 71 11.88 -1.07 0.94
N VAL A 72 12.76 -0.09 0.75
CA VAL A 72 12.43 1.16 0.04
C VAL A 72 12.06 0.85 -1.40
N VAL A 73 11.06 1.54 -1.92
CA VAL A 73 10.59 1.41 -3.31
C VAL A 73 10.38 2.77 -3.95
N ASP A 74 10.57 2.83 -5.26
CA ASP A 74 10.19 3.98 -6.07
C ASP A 74 8.67 3.95 -6.35
N ILE A 75 8.00 5.09 -6.16
CA ILE A 75 6.55 5.19 -6.32
C ILE A 75 6.08 4.90 -7.75
N ASN A 76 6.89 5.20 -8.77
CA ASN A 76 6.54 4.93 -10.17
C ASN A 76 6.63 3.45 -10.52
N SER A 77 7.39 2.67 -9.73
CA SER A 77 7.47 1.21 -9.84
C SER A 77 6.42 0.47 -8.98
N THR A 78 5.48 1.19 -8.36
CA THR A 78 4.41 0.58 -7.55
C THR A 78 3.08 0.49 -8.31
N ARG A 79 2.11 -0.20 -7.72
CA ARG A 79 0.79 -0.42 -8.32
C ARG A 79 -0.31 0.16 -7.43
N PRO A 80 -1.51 0.44 -7.97
CA PRO A 80 -2.62 0.97 -7.18
C PRO A 80 -2.98 0.10 -5.96
N LEU A 81 -2.90 -1.22 -6.08
CA LEU A 81 -3.27 -2.13 -4.98
C LEU A 81 -2.13 -2.41 -3.99
N THR A 82 -0.86 -2.21 -4.37
CA THR A 82 0.28 -2.55 -3.51
C THR A 82 1.58 -1.86 -3.91
N ALA A 83 2.40 -1.54 -2.91
CA ALA A 83 3.77 -1.10 -3.08
C ALA A 83 4.79 -2.24 -3.26
N MET A 84 4.36 -3.50 -3.13
CA MET A 84 5.24 -4.66 -3.33
C MET A 84 5.73 -4.74 -4.77
N GLN A 85 7.04 -4.96 -4.93
CA GLN A 85 7.68 -5.15 -6.23
C GLN A 85 7.55 -6.60 -6.69
N ILE A 86 7.36 -6.80 -8.00
CA ILE A 86 7.32 -8.15 -8.59
C ILE A 86 8.74 -8.71 -8.60
N ASN A 87 8.97 -9.78 -7.85
CA ASN A 87 10.24 -10.50 -7.82
C ASN A 87 10.27 -11.58 -8.91
N ARG A 88 10.49 -11.16 -10.15
CA ARG A 88 10.50 -12.05 -11.32
C ARG A 88 11.75 -12.93 -11.31
N ARG A 89 11.59 -14.24 -11.52
CA ARG A 89 12.72 -15.17 -11.55
C ARG A 89 12.59 -16.16 -12.71
N GLY A 90 13.62 -16.26 -13.55
CA GLY A 90 13.66 -17.20 -14.67
C GLY A 90 12.83 -16.72 -15.86
N LEU A 91 11.96 -17.59 -16.39
CA LEU A 91 11.17 -17.36 -17.62
C LEU A 91 10.29 -16.10 -17.57
N GLU A 92 9.86 -15.70 -16.38
CA GLU A 92 9.06 -14.48 -16.17
C GLU A 92 9.77 -13.21 -16.63
N SER A 93 11.11 -13.21 -16.71
CA SER A 93 11.91 -12.07 -17.15
C SER A 93 12.03 -11.97 -18.68
N LEU A 94 11.62 -12.99 -19.45
CA LEU A 94 11.87 -13.05 -20.90
C LEU A 94 10.91 -12.18 -21.73
N TRP A 95 9.72 -11.88 -21.22
CA TRP A 95 8.62 -11.32 -22.01
C TRP A 95 8.21 -9.90 -21.58
N MET A 96 9.20 -9.04 -21.36
CA MET A 96 9.03 -7.70 -20.76
C MET A 96 9.52 -6.57 -21.63
#